data_AF-A0A7K5AVB0-F1
#
_entry.id   AF-A0A7K5AVB0-F1
#
_cell.length_a   1.000
_cell.length_b   1.000
_cell.length_c   1.000
_cell.angle_alpha   90.00
_cell.angle_beta   90.00
_cell.angle_gamma   90.00
#
_symmetry.space_group_name_H-M   'P 1'
#
loop_
_entity.id
_entity.type
_entity.pdbx_description
1 polymer ?
#
loop_
_entity_poly.entity_id
_entity_poly.type
_entity_poly.pdbx_seq_one_letter_code
_entity_poly.pdbx_strand_id
1 'polypeptide(L)' 'MKIFYLLFAVFLLIFQATSGSADPIFPDTAECRRQGNFCRAGMCPPTFSATGSCHGGLLNCCSK' A
#
# COMPACT_ATOMS: atom_id res chain seq x y z
N MET A 1 -30.33 27.78 -12.95
CA MET A 1 -29.63 27.76 -11.64
C MET A 1 -29.39 26.39 -11.03
N LYS A 2 -30.01 25.29 -11.50
CA LYS A 2 -29.87 23.95 -10.89
C LYS A 2 -28.81 23.05 -11.55
N ILE A 3 -28.46 23.33 -12.82
CA ILE A 3 -27.54 22.52 -13.62
C ILE A 3 -26.09 22.56 -13.10
N PHE A 4 -25.67 23.69 -12.51
CA PHE A 4 -24.31 23.84 -11.96
C PHE A 4 -24.07 22.91 -10.77
N TYR A 5 -25.10 22.66 -9.95
CA TYR A 5 -25.02 21.71 -8.85
C TYR A 5 -24.88 20.26 -9.35
N LEU A 6 -25.56 19.92 -10.45
CA LEU A 6 -25.44 18.61 -11.07
C LEU A 6 -24.04 18.39 -11.65
N LEU A 7 -23.50 19.39 -12.35
CA LEU A 7 -22.13 19.33 -12.89
C LEU A 7 -21.09 19.18 -11.77
N PHE A 8 -21.26 19.92 -10.67
CA PHE A 8 -20.37 19.82 -9.51
C PHE A 8 -20.45 18.43 -8.85
N ALA A 9 -21.64 17.87 -8.69
CA ALA A 9 -21.81 16.52 -8.15
C ALA A 9 -21.14 15.45 -9.03
N VAL A 10 -21.30 15.54 -10.35
CA VAL A 10 -20.64 14.64 -11.30
C VAL A 10 -19.12 14.77 -11.23
N PHE A 11 -18.61 16.00 -11.14
CA PHE A 11 -17.17 16.26 -11.03
C PHE A 11 -16.57 15.62 -9.77
N LEU A 12 -17.25 15.76 -8.62
CA LEU A 12 -16.83 15.12 -7.38
C LEU A 12 -16.82 13.59 -7.49
N LEU A 13 -17.84 12.98 -8.11
CA LEU A 13 -17.92 11.53 -8.30
C LEU A 13 -16.77 10.99 -9.15
N ILE A 14 -16.38 11.71 -10.22
CA ILE A 14 -15.25 11.34 -11.07
C ILE A 14 -13.93 11.43 -10.28
N PHE A 15 -13.79 12.44 -9.41
CA PHE A 15 -12.60 12.59 -8.56
C PHE A 15 -12.48 11.53 -7.46
N GLN A 16 -13.57 10.87 -7.04
CA GLN A 16 -13.53 9.74 -6.10
C GLN A 16 -13.09 8.43 -6.77
N ALA A 17 -12.96 8.39 -8.11
CA ALA A 17 -12.35 7.27 -8.83
C ALA A 17 -10.81 7.28 -8.74
N THR A 18 -10.26 7.88 -7.69
CA THR A 18 -8.91 7.51 -7.24
C THR A 18 -9.00 6.03 -6.87
N SER A 19 -8.36 5.21 -7.69
CA SER A 19 -7.98 3.86 -7.32
C SER A 19 -7.18 3.98 -6.03
N GLY A 20 -7.83 3.77 -4.89
CA GLY A 20 -7.15 3.28 -3.71
C GLY A 20 -6.41 2.06 -4.20
N SER A 21 -5.08 2.16 -4.31
CA SER A 21 -4.24 1.04 -4.67
C SER A 21 -4.52 -0.02 -3.62
N ALA A 22 -5.44 -0.92 -3.93
CA ALA A 22 -5.52 -2.22 -3.31
C ALA A 22 -4.27 -2.93 -3.81
N ASP A 23 -3.11 -2.51 -3.26
CA ASP A 23 -1.91 -3.31 -3.28
C ASP A 23 -2.37 -4.71 -2.92
N PRO A 24 -2.09 -5.73 -3.74
CA PRO A 24 -2.54 -7.07 -3.44
C PRO A 24 -2.12 -7.36 -2.00
N ILE A 25 -3.10 -7.68 -1.13
CA ILE A 25 -2.83 -7.92 0.29
C ILE A 25 -2.16 -9.28 0.35
N PHE A 26 -0.87 -9.31 0.01
CA PHE A 26 0.00 -10.44 0.22
C PHE A 26 0.04 -10.65 1.74
N PRO A 27 -0.33 -11.85 2.24
CA PRO A 27 -0.44 -12.10 3.68
C PRO A 27 0.88 -11.85 4.41
N ASP A 28 2.01 -12.11 3.74
CA ASP A 28 3.37 -11.83 4.21
C ASP A 28 3.67 -10.32 4.29
N THR A 29 3.25 -9.52 3.29
CA THR A 29 3.36 -8.05 3.34
C THR A 29 2.51 -7.46 4.46
N ALA A 30 1.28 -7.94 4.61
CA ALA A 30 0.35 -7.46 5.63
C ALA A 30 0.88 -7.77 7.03
N GLU A 31 1.37 -8.99 7.26
CA GLU A 31 1.93 -9.39 8.55
C GLU A 31 3.21 -8.60 8.88
N CYS A 32 4.11 -8.43 7.90
CA CYS A 32 5.31 -7.61 8.06
C CYS A 32 4.96 -6.17 8.48
N ARG A 33 4.04 -5.52 7.75
CA ARG A 33 3.62 -4.15 8.05
C ARG A 33 2.88 -4.03 9.38
N ARG A 34 2.09 -5.05 9.76
CA ARG A 34 1.37 -5.11 11.05
C ARG A 34 2.31 -5.09 12.26
N GLN A 35 3.51 -5.64 12.11
CA GLN A 35 4.55 -5.63 13.13
C GLN A 35 5.36 -4.32 13.18
N GLY A 36 5.05 -3.34 12.31
CA GLY A 36 5.82 -2.09 12.20
C GLY A 36 7.10 -2.23 11.37
N ASN A 37 7.27 -3.36 10.68
CA ASN A 37 8.41 -3.63 9.80
C ASN A 37 8.13 -3.12 8.39
N PHE A 38 9.17 -3.10 7.54
CA PHE A 38 9.06 -2.64 6.15
C PHE A 38 9.55 -3.68 5.15
N CYS A 39 8.93 -3.67 3.98
CA CYS A 39 9.30 -4.53 2.86
C CYS A 39 10.36 -3.83 1.99
N ARG A 40 11.44 -4.51 1.67
CA ARG A 40 12.54 -3.96 0.84
C ARG A 40 13.01 -4.96 -0.21
N ALA A 41 13.32 -4.45 -1.40
CA ALA A 41 14.00 -5.21 -2.43
C ALA A 41 15.48 -5.34 -2.08
N GLY A 42 16.00 -6.57 -2.08
CA GLY A 42 17.40 -6.85 -1.75
C GLY A 42 17.68 -6.89 -0.23
N MET A 43 18.92 -6.60 0.16
CA MET A 43 19.37 -6.77 1.54
C MET A 43 18.79 -5.70 2.48
N CYS A 44 18.43 -6.10 3.70
CA CYS A 44 18.01 -5.17 4.74
C CYS A 44 19.18 -4.24 5.15
N PRO A 45 18.90 -2.99 5.57
CA PRO A 45 19.93 -2.10 6.07
C PRO A 45 20.66 -2.72 7.27
N PRO A 46 21.91 -2.32 7.57
CA PRO A 46 22.74 -2.97 8.59
C PRO A 46 22.18 -2.92 10.02
N THR A 47 21.20 -2.06 10.29
CA THR A 47 20.50 -1.97 11.57
C THR A 47 19.19 -2.77 11.61
N PHE A 48 18.88 -3.53 10.56
CA PHE A 48 17.65 -4.31 10.43
C PHE A 48 17.98 -5.72 9.94
N SER A 49 17.33 -6.71 10.55
CA SER A 49 17.45 -8.12 10.17
C SER A 49 16.30 -8.53 9.24
N ALA A 50 16.60 -9.37 8.25
CA ALA A 50 15.58 -10.00 7.43
C ALA A 50 14.87 -11.08 8.25
N THR A 51 13.61 -10.84 8.62
CA THR A 51 12.81 -11.75 9.45
C THR A 51 11.79 -12.56 8.64
N GLY A 52 11.55 -12.19 7.39
CA GLY A 52 10.64 -12.91 6.51
C GLY A 52 10.61 -12.32 5.10
N SER A 53 9.53 -12.62 4.38
CA SER A 53 9.32 -12.19 3.00
C SER A 53 8.18 -11.18 2.90
N CYS A 54 8.12 -10.49 1.76
CA CYS A 54 7.04 -9.58 1.37
C CYS A 54 6.71 -9.80 -0.12
N HIS A 55 5.49 -9.43 -0.52
CA HIS A 55 4.97 -9.58 -1.88
C HIS A 55 5.07 -11.02 -2.41
N GLY A 56 4.76 -12.02 -1.58
CA GLY A 56 4.79 -13.43 -1.96
C GLY A 56 6.21 -13.95 -2.19
N GLY A 57 7.22 -13.38 -1.53
CA GLY A 57 8.62 -13.80 -1.69
C GLY A 57 9.48 -12.89 -2.58
N LEU A 58 8.90 -11.83 -3.15
CA LEU A 58 9.62 -10.92 -4.04
C LEU A 58 10.54 -9.94 -3.28
N LEU A 59 10.14 -9.57 -2.07
CA LEU A 59 10.83 -8.62 -1.20
C LEU A 59 11.14 -9.27 0.14
N ASN A 60 12.06 -8.66 0.90
CA ASN A 60 12.37 -9.08 2.26
C ASN A 60 11.64 -8.20 3.27
N CYS A 61 11.11 -8.81 4.33
CA CYS A 61 10.61 -8.12 5.50
C CYS A 61 11.79 -7.78 6.42
N CYS A 62 12.06 -6.49 6.61
CA CYS A 62 13.14 -5.99 7.45
C CYS A 62 12.59 -5.53 8.80
N SER A 63 12.99 -6.22 9.86
CA SER A 63 12.71 -5.87 11.27
C SER A 63 13.93 -5.25 11.90
N LYS A 64 13.72 -4.31 12.83
CA LYS A 64 14.83 -3.80 13.65
C LYS A 64 15.32 -4.89 14.61
#